data_AF-A0A699YJV6-F1
#
_entry.id   AF-A0A699YJV6-F1
#
_cell.length_a   1.000
_cell.length_b   1.000
_cell.length_c   1.000
_cell.angle_alpha   90.00
_cell.angle_beta   90.00
_cell.angle_gamma   90.00
#
_symmetry.space_group_name_H-M   'P 1'
#
loop_
_entity.id
_entity.type
_entity.pdbx_description
1 polymer ?
#
loop_
_entity_poly.entity_id
_entity_poly.type
_entity_poly.pdbx_seq_one_letter_code
_entity_poly.pdbx_strand_id
1 'polypeptide(L)' 'MESGRRCFRLIGEVLVERTVGETLPAVTRNKLQLEAAVQAMTDTVKTLEKQLADFQAKHKIKLVDKQGRPVE' A
#
# COMPACT_ATOMS: atom_id res chain seq x y z
N MET A 1 -1.06 -4.19 29.21
CA MET A 1 -1.60 -5.49 28.77
C MET A 1 -0.67 -6.57 29.30
N GLU A 2 -1.23 -7.62 29.91
CA GLU A 2 -0.45 -8.72 30.47
C GLU A 2 -0.07 -9.72 29.36
N SER A 3 1.23 -10.03 29.22
CA SER A 3 1.77 -10.84 28.11
C SER A 3 1.25 -12.29 28.09
N GLY A 4 1.06 -12.89 29.27
CA GLY A 4 0.55 -14.26 29.42
C GLY A 4 -0.95 -14.42 29.17
N ARG A 5 -1.68 -13.31 28.98
CA ARG A 5 -3.12 -13.37 28.72
C ARG A 5 -3.37 -14.11 27.41
N ARG A 6 -4.21 -15.13 27.48
CA ARG A 6 -4.66 -15.90 26.30
C ARG A 6 -5.38 -15.01 25.30
N CYS A 7 -5.14 -15.26 24.03
CA CYS A 7 -5.85 -14.67 22.91
C CYS A 7 -5.96 -15.69 21.78
N PHE A 8 -6.76 -15.38 20.77
CA PHE A 8 -7.00 -16.29 19.65
C PHE A 8 -6.75 -15.56 18.34
N ARG A 9 -6.13 -16.26 17.38
CA ARG A 9 -5.87 -15.75 16.04
C ARG A 9 -6.57 -16.64 15.02
N LEU A 10 -7.40 -16.04 14.17
CA LEU A 10 -8.02 -16.71 13.05
C LEU A 10 -7.03 -16.77 11.87
N ILE A 11 -6.84 -17.96 11.30
CA ILE A 11 -6.01 -18.21 10.12
C ILE A 11 -6.85 -19.04 9.15
N GLY A 12 -7.33 -18.39 8.08
CA GLY A 12 -8.34 -18.99 7.22
C GLY A 12 -9.60 -19.30 8.04
N GLU A 13 -9.97 -20.57 8.10
CA GLU A 13 -11.13 -21.06 8.87
C GLU A 13 -10.75 -21.59 10.27
N VAL A 14 -9.46 -21.63 10.60
CA VAL A 14 -8.97 -22.24 11.85
C VAL A 14 -8.67 -21.17 12.90
N LEU A 15 -9.24 -21.35 14.09
CA LEU A 15 -8.96 -20.51 15.26
C LEU A 15 -7.84 -21.12 16.11
N VAL A 16 -6.73 -20.39 16.27
CA VAL A 16 -5.53 -20.85 16.98
C VAL A 16 -5.37 -20.09 18.30
N GLU A 17 -5.20 -20.80 19.41
CA GLU A 17 -4.86 -20.21 20.70
C GLU A 17 -3.42 -19.70 20.74
N ARG A 18 -3.24 -18.49 21.26
CA ARG A 18 -1.97 -17.75 21.36
C ARG A 18 -1.95 -16.92 22.63
N THR A 19 -0.87 -16.20 22.88
CA THR A 19 -0.79 -15.19 23.94
C THR A 19 -0.71 -13.78 23.37
N VAL A 20 -1.07 -12.79 24.19
CA VAL A 20 -0.92 -11.37 23.84
C VAL A 20 0.54 -11.03 23.55
N GLY A 21 1.48 -11.61 24.32
CA GLY A 21 2.91 -11.40 24.13
C GLY A 21 3.42 -11.82 22.75
N GLU A 22 2.82 -12.84 22.14
CA GLU A 22 3.18 -13.28 20.79
C GLU A 22 2.41 -12.53 19.69
N THR A 23 1.12 -12.28 19.92
CA THR A 23 0.22 -11.77 18.89
C THR A 23 0.37 -10.27 18.69
N LEU A 24 0.54 -9.51 19.77
CA LEU A 24 0.62 -8.05 19.71
C LEU A 24 1.84 -7.56 18.89
N PRO A 25 3.07 -8.09 19.09
CA PRO A 25 4.21 -7.69 18.27
C PRO A 25 4.02 -8.03 16.79
N ALA A 26 3.42 -9.19 16.49
CA ALA A 26 3.16 -9.61 15.12
C ALA A 26 2.18 -8.66 14.41
N VAL A 27 1.07 -8.28 15.06
CA VAL A 27 0.09 -7.35 14.50
C VAL A 27 0.69 -5.96 14.31
N THR A 28 1.45 -5.46 15.27
CA THR A 28 2.12 -4.15 15.18
C THR A 28 3.13 -4.13 14.04
N ARG A 29 3.99 -5.16 13.92
CA ARG A 29 4.95 -5.28 12.82
C ARG A 29 4.25 -5.32 11.47
N ASN A 30 3.20 -6.13 11.34
CA ASN A 30 2.46 -6.26 10.08
C ASN A 30 1.82 -4.93 9.67
N LYS A 31 1.24 -4.19 10.62
CA LYS A 31 0.70 -2.85 10.36
C LYS A 31 1.78 -1.92 9.78
N LEU A 32 2.93 -1.83 10.44
CA LEU A 32 4.04 -0.98 9.99
C LEU A 32 4.54 -1.38 8.59
N GLN A 33 4.62 -2.67 8.31
CA GLN A 33 5.03 -3.16 6.99
C GLN A 33 4.01 -2.80 5.90
N LEU A 34 2.72 -2.87 6.19
CA LEU A 34 1.67 -2.45 5.26
C LEU A 34 1.71 -0.95 4.99
N GLU A 35 1.89 -0.13 6.03
CA GLU A 35 2.04 1.33 5.88
C GLU A 35 3.26 1.68 5.01
N ALA A 36 4.40 1.02 5.24
CA ALA A 36 5.60 1.21 4.42
C ALA A 36 5.40 0.79 2.96
N ALA A 37 4.69 -0.32 2.71
CA ALA A 37 4.37 -0.77 1.36
C ALA A 37 3.47 0.23 0.60
N VAL A 38 2.45 0.76 1.27
CA VAL A 38 1.56 1.79 0.70
C VAL A 38 2.35 3.06 0.35
N GLN A 39 3.25 3.48 1.24
CA GLN A 39 4.10 4.65 0.99
C GLN A 39 5.00 4.43 -0.23
N ALA A 40 5.67 3.28 -0.32
CA ALA A 40 6.54 2.96 -1.45
C ALA A 40 5.78 2.93 -2.79
N MET A 41 4.55 2.39 -2.80
CA MET A 41 3.71 2.42 -4.00
C MET A 41 3.30 3.85 -4.37
N THR A 42 2.97 4.68 -3.39
CA THR A 42 2.62 6.09 -3.59
C THR A 42 3.78 6.87 -4.22
N ASP A 43 5.00 6.64 -3.73
CA ASP A 43 6.19 7.31 -4.26
C ASP A 43 6.54 6.81 -5.67
N THR A 44 6.25 5.54 -5.97
CA THR A 44 6.37 4.98 -7.32
C THR A 44 5.40 5.67 -8.28
N VAL A 45 4.13 5.84 -7.89
CA VAL A 45 3.12 6.55 -8.69
C VAL A 45 3.56 7.98 -8.98
N LYS A 46 3.97 8.75 -7.97
CA LYS A 46 4.46 10.12 -8.16
C LYS A 46 5.67 10.19 -9.10
N THR A 47 6.58 9.23 -8.99
CA THR A 47 7.74 9.15 -9.88
C THR A 47 7.32 8.91 -11.33
N LEU A 48 6.38 8.01 -11.56
CA LEU A 48 5.84 7.72 -12.89
C LEU A 48 5.05 8.90 -13.46
N GLU A 49 4.25 9.59 -12.64
CA GLU A 49 3.53 10.81 -13.04
C GLU A 49 4.51 11.90 -13.50
N LYS A 50 5.60 12.11 -12.76
CA LYS A 50 6.66 13.04 -13.15
C LYS A 50 7.31 12.64 -14.47
N GLN A 51 7.69 11.35 -14.60
CA GLN A 51 8.29 10.84 -15.84
C GLN A 51 7.36 11.01 -17.04
N LEU A 52 6.06 10.78 -16.84
CA LEU A 52 5.05 10.97 -17.87
C LEU A 52 4.94 12.44 -18.28
N ALA A 53 4.89 13.37 -17.32
CA ALA A 53 4.86 14.80 -17.58
C ALA A 53 6.12 15.28 -18.32
N ASP A 54 7.31 14.84 -17.88
CA ASP A 54 8.60 15.16 -18.50
C ASP A 54 8.64 14.62 -19.95
N PHE A 55 8.14 13.41 -20.17
CA PHE A 55 8.06 12.80 -21.49
C PHE A 55 7.09 13.55 -22.41
N GLN A 56 5.91 13.92 -21.91
CA GLN A 56 4.93 14.72 -22.65
C GLN A 56 5.50 16.08 -23.04
N ALA A 57 6.15 16.78 -22.12
CA ALA A 57 6.76 18.09 -22.36
C ALA A 57 7.89 18.01 -23.40
N LYS A 58 8.79 17.02 -23.26
CA LYS A 58 9.92 16.81 -24.17
C LYS A 58 9.46 16.53 -25.60
N HIS A 59 8.38 15.77 -25.76
CA HIS A 59 7.89 15.34 -27.07
C HIS A 59 6.66 16.13 -27.58
N LYS A 60 6.23 17.18 -26.86
CA LYS A 60 5.04 17.99 -27.16
C LYS A 60 3.78 17.14 -27.39
N ILE A 61 3.66 16.04 -26.63
CA ILE A 61 2.54 15.10 -26.75
C ILE A 61 1.30 15.76 -26.15
N LYS A 62 0.23 15.84 -26.95
CA LYS A 62 -1.08 16.30 -26.49
C LYS A 62 -1.98 15.09 -26.27
N LEU A 63 -2.50 14.93 -25.07
CA LEU A 63 -3.51 13.92 -24.80
C LEU A 63 -4.82 14.34 -25.47
N VAL A 64 -5.39 13.43 -26.26
CA VAL A 64 -6.68 13.63 -26.94
C VAL A 64 -7.63 12.49 -26.56
N ASP A 65 -8.92 12.80 -26.42
CA ASP A 65 -9.96 11.80 -26.22
C ASP A 65 -10.22 11.00 -27.51
N LYS A 66 -11.13 10.01 -27.43
CA LYS A 66 -11.52 9.17 -28.58
C LYS A 66 -12.15 9.96 -29.74
N GLN A 67 -12.51 11.22 -29.52
CA GLN A 67 -13.06 12.15 -30.51
C GLN A 67 -12.03 13.19 -30.97
N GLY A 68 -10.76 13.08 -30.55
CA GLY A 68 -9.68 13.99 -30.94
C GLY A 68 -9.68 15.33 -30.21
N ARG A 69 -10.49 15.49 -29.16
CA ARG A 69 -10.54 16.71 -28.35
C ARG A 69 -9.44 16.65 -27.28
N PRO A 70 -8.77 17.77 -26.97
CA PRO A 70 -7.83 17.81 -25.85
C PRO A 70 -8.53 17.38 -24.57
N VAL A 71 -7.96 16.41 -23.85
CA VAL A 71 -8.34 16.16 -22.46
C VAL A 71 -7.58 17.17 -21.61
N GLU A 72 -8.32 18.07 -20.97
CA GLU A 72 -7.83 19.03 -19.99
C GLU A 72 -7.40 18.32 -18.69
#